data_AF-A0A2M8MEI4-F1
#
_entry.id   AF-A0A2M8MEI4-F1
#
_cell.length_a   1.000
_cell.length_b   1.000
_cell.length_c   1.000
_cell.angle_alpha   90.00
_cell.angle_beta   90.00
_cell.angle_gamma   90.00
#
_symmetry.space_group_name_H-M   'P 1'
#
loop_
_entity.id
_entity.type
_entity.pdbx_description
1 polymer ?
#
loop_
_entity_poly.entity_id
_entity_poly.type
_entity_poly.pdbx_seq_one_letter_code
_entity_poly.pdbx_strand_id
1 'polypeptide(L)'
;MDILKLIGGNLLAVAFITGTQTAHAEFKRFSVSAGWLHVMPQGKANPFNINTAVANGTTAKVGTISTSAFMKSIDPNAKLSTGENAKEILDMVFSHPVDENGNQEQSVGQLLGLVDENDMVSSDITGTATIKGLEQWEGKGTGLEAEDVDTLGLMFNYYINENVSLQLIGGIPPKVDIKGKGEINAPLSGFANPEGLAALVIGDKLDLLQDIPITNLGNKSKAATVRAWTPALEAQYQFGKSGVNKFRPYIGAGVMYSRFSNIKLNDQINSDLIAAGHMIQNVLDNNAGAALDGKTSSANPYVRVKTTDAIAPIVSLGATYDITPNWYAVGSVSYAKLNNRANIDVIDSKTGKQLIHASTKVDIDPLITYLGVGYRF
;
A
#
# COMPACT_ATOMS: atom_id res chain seq x y z
N MET A 1 -31.97 -6.94 -34.76
CA MET A 1 -31.40 -5.97 -33.80
C MET A 1 -31.03 -6.78 -32.58
N ASP A 2 -29.86 -7.37 -32.71
CA ASP A 2 -29.52 -8.68 -32.21
C ASP A 2 -28.56 -8.56 -31.04
N ILE A 3 -28.80 -9.43 -30.05
CA ILE A 3 -27.76 -10.26 -29.43
C ILE A 3 -26.56 -9.46 -28.90
N LEU A 4 -26.78 -8.75 -27.79
CA LEU A 4 -25.70 -8.21 -26.96
C LEU A 4 -25.96 -8.48 -25.48
N LYS A 5 -26.08 -9.76 -25.12
CA LYS A 5 -26.05 -10.25 -23.73
C LYS A 5 -25.57 -11.71 -23.69
N LEU A 6 -24.26 -11.94 -23.86
CA LEU A 6 -23.57 -13.08 -23.23
C LEU A 6 -22.04 -13.01 -23.41
N ILE A 7 -21.35 -12.12 -22.70
CA ILE A 7 -19.91 -12.30 -22.45
C ILE A 7 -19.65 -11.97 -20.99
N GLY A 8 -19.84 -12.98 -20.15
CA GLY A 8 -19.42 -13.00 -18.76
C GLY A 8 -18.99 -14.42 -18.43
N GLY A 9 -17.70 -14.61 -18.21
CA GLY A 9 -17.14 -15.86 -17.69
C GLY A 9 -16.29 -16.66 -18.68
N ASN A 10 -14.98 -16.68 -18.39
CA ASN A 10 -14.04 -17.76 -18.71
C ASN A 10 -14.17 -18.46 -20.07
N LEU A 11 -13.39 -17.99 -21.05
CA LEU A 11 -12.68 -18.90 -21.95
C LEU A 11 -11.47 -18.16 -22.52
N LEU A 12 -10.27 -18.47 -22.00
CA LEU A 12 -9.04 -18.27 -22.76
C LEU A 12 -9.14 -19.24 -23.95
N ALA A 13 -9.68 -18.76 -25.07
CA ALA A 13 -9.70 -19.50 -26.31
C ALA A 13 -8.25 -19.60 -26.80
N VAL A 14 -7.63 -20.76 -26.56
CA VAL A 14 -6.44 -21.19 -27.28
C VAL A 14 -6.85 -21.31 -28.75
N ALA A 15 -6.56 -20.28 -29.53
CA ALA A 15 -6.77 -20.30 -30.97
C ALA A 15 -5.74 -21.28 -31.57
N PHE A 16 -6.17 -22.51 -31.82
CA PHE A 16 -5.51 -23.40 -32.77
C PHE A 16 -5.62 -22.75 -34.15
N ILE A 17 -4.53 -22.13 -34.62
CA ILE A 17 -4.42 -21.67 -36.00
C ILE A 17 -4.29 -22.93 -36.86
N THR A 18 -5.40 -23.36 -37.46
CA THR A 18 -5.39 -24.32 -38.56
C THR A 18 -4.90 -23.59 -39.80
N GLY A 19 -3.82 -24.12 -40.38
CA GLY A 19 -3.09 -23.46 -41.45
C GLY A 19 -3.88 -23.34 -42.75
N THR A 20 -3.71 -22.20 -43.41
CA THR A 20 -3.90 -22.06 -44.86
C THR A 20 -2.57 -21.63 -45.45
N GLN A 21 -1.92 -22.57 -46.16
CA GLN A 21 -0.78 -22.27 -47.03
C GLN A 21 -1.22 -21.33 -48.15
N THR A 22 -0.48 -20.24 -48.37
CA THR A 22 -0.07 -19.75 -49.70
C THR A 22 0.85 -18.54 -49.56
N ALA A 23 2.16 -18.80 -49.61
CA ALA A 23 3.21 -18.01 -50.23
C ALA A 23 4.53 -18.70 -49.86
N HIS A 24 5.39 -18.98 -50.84
CA HIS A 24 6.76 -19.43 -50.60
C HIS A 24 7.47 -18.44 -49.67
N ALA A 25 7.43 -18.69 -48.37
CA ALA A 25 8.28 -18.02 -47.41
C ALA A 25 9.58 -18.81 -47.39
N GLU A 26 10.67 -18.17 -47.78
CA GLU A 26 12.03 -18.76 -47.74
C GLU A 26 12.45 -19.10 -46.28
N PHE A 27 11.74 -18.55 -45.30
CA PHE A 27 11.94 -18.76 -43.86
C PHE A 27 10.61 -18.93 -43.10
N LYS A 28 10.70 -19.51 -41.89
CA LYS A 28 9.55 -19.76 -40.99
C LYS A 28 8.99 -18.47 -40.42
N ARG A 29 7.68 -18.25 -40.56
CA ARG A 29 7.05 -16.94 -40.28
C ARG A 29 6.65 -16.75 -38.84
N PHE A 30 6.49 -17.84 -38.08
CA PHE A 30 6.01 -17.75 -36.72
C PHE A 30 6.77 -18.68 -35.79
N SER A 31 6.87 -18.28 -34.52
CA SER A 31 7.29 -19.18 -33.47
C SER A 31 6.53 -18.95 -32.18
N VAL A 32 6.38 -20.02 -31.41
CA VAL A 32 5.83 -19.99 -30.06
C VAL A 32 6.83 -20.68 -29.15
N SER A 33 7.10 -20.09 -27.99
CA SER A 33 7.80 -20.77 -26.90
C SER A 33 7.02 -20.68 -25.60
N ALA A 34 7.18 -21.71 -24.78
CA ALA A 34 6.68 -21.76 -23.41
C ALA A 34 7.85 -22.07 -22.48
N GLY A 35 7.86 -21.44 -21.32
CA GLY A 35 8.99 -21.52 -20.42
C GLY A 35 8.74 -20.93 -19.05
N TRP A 36 9.76 -21.02 -18.22
CA TRP A 36 9.78 -20.41 -16.91
C TRP A 36 10.18 -18.94 -17.02
N LEU A 37 9.43 -18.07 -16.33
CA LEU A 37 9.69 -16.65 -16.26
C LEU A 37 9.87 -16.29 -14.79
N HIS A 38 11.04 -15.77 -14.45
CA HIS A 38 11.38 -15.31 -13.11
C HIS A 38 11.50 -13.78 -13.14
N VAL A 39 10.71 -13.12 -12.31
CA VAL A 39 10.65 -11.65 -12.20
C VAL A 39 11.31 -11.23 -10.90
N MET A 40 12.32 -10.37 -11.00
CA MET A 40 13.03 -9.78 -9.85
C MET A 40 12.84 -8.26 -9.84
N PRO A 41 11.89 -7.72 -9.07
CA PRO A 41 11.76 -6.28 -8.87
C PRO A 41 13.06 -5.66 -8.32
N GLN A 42 13.48 -4.52 -8.84
CA GLN A 42 14.70 -3.80 -8.40
C GLN A 42 14.40 -2.45 -7.73
N GLY A 43 13.14 -2.04 -7.72
CA GLY A 43 12.72 -0.78 -7.11
C GLY A 43 12.79 -0.79 -5.58
N LYS A 44 12.76 0.41 -5.00
CA LYS A 44 12.87 0.63 -3.56
C LYS A 44 11.58 1.20 -3.00
N ALA A 45 11.38 1.02 -1.70
CA ALA A 45 10.29 1.65 -0.96
C ALA A 45 10.31 3.18 -1.12
N ASN A 46 9.17 3.76 -1.51
CA ASN A 46 8.90 5.19 -1.47
C ASN A 46 7.90 5.51 -0.35
N PRO A 47 8.01 6.67 0.29
CA PRO A 47 7.15 7.05 1.40
C PRO A 47 5.68 7.19 0.99
N PHE A 48 4.80 6.89 1.93
CA PHE A 48 3.37 7.18 1.79
C PHE A 48 3.09 8.66 2.00
N ASN A 49 2.31 9.26 1.10
CA ASN A 49 1.67 10.55 1.30
C ASN A 49 0.27 10.28 1.82
N ILE A 50 -0.06 10.80 2.99
CA ILE A 50 -1.34 10.56 3.66
C ILE A 50 -2.09 11.87 3.83
N ASN A 51 -3.39 11.84 3.55
CA ASN A 51 -4.35 12.91 3.76
C ASN A 51 -5.54 12.37 4.55
N THR A 52 -6.14 13.20 5.39
CA THR A 52 -7.36 12.83 6.12
C THR A 52 -8.47 13.87 5.94
N ALA A 53 -9.67 13.51 6.37
CA ALA A 53 -10.81 14.42 6.38
C ALA A 53 -10.76 15.48 7.50
N VAL A 54 -9.75 15.46 8.39
CA VAL A 54 -9.57 16.44 9.46
C VAL A 54 -8.68 17.57 8.94
N ALA A 55 -9.27 18.72 8.65
CA ALA A 55 -8.52 19.90 8.23
C ALA A 55 -7.64 20.43 9.37
N ASN A 56 -6.50 21.03 9.03
CA ASN A 56 -5.60 21.59 10.02
C ASN A 56 -6.26 22.75 10.78
N GLY A 57 -6.27 22.69 12.11
CA GLY A 57 -6.98 23.63 12.96
C GLY A 57 -8.45 23.26 13.25
N THR A 58 -8.90 22.06 12.87
CA THR A 58 -10.22 21.57 13.27
C THR A 58 -10.35 21.57 14.79
N THR A 59 -11.36 22.25 15.31
CA THR A 59 -11.73 22.21 16.73
C THR A 59 -12.81 21.17 16.94
N ALA A 60 -12.57 20.22 17.83
CA ALA A 60 -13.53 19.18 18.19
C ALA A 60 -13.68 19.14 19.72
N LYS A 61 -14.87 18.79 20.22
CA LYS A 61 -14.99 18.44 21.64
C LYS A 61 -14.16 17.21 21.94
N VAL A 62 -13.49 17.20 23.08
CA VAL A 62 -12.72 16.04 23.54
C VAL A 62 -13.69 14.95 24.00
N GLY A 63 -14.72 15.31 24.76
CA GLY A 63 -15.60 14.32 25.38
C GLY A 63 -14.87 13.54 26.46
N THR A 64 -15.30 12.33 26.74
CA THR A 64 -14.66 11.47 27.74
C THR A 64 -13.39 10.82 27.17
N ILE A 65 -12.30 10.83 27.93
CA ILE A 65 -10.99 10.26 27.54
C ILE A 65 -10.34 9.54 28.73
N SER A 66 -9.63 8.44 28.51
CA SER A 66 -8.86 7.81 29.59
C SER A 66 -7.69 8.69 30.03
N THR A 67 -7.31 8.64 31.31
CA THR A 67 -6.10 9.34 31.82
C THR A 67 -4.86 8.93 31.02
N SER A 68 -4.74 7.66 30.63
CA SER A 68 -3.62 7.16 29.84
C SER A 68 -3.53 7.77 28.44
N ALA A 69 -4.64 7.89 27.71
CA ALA A 69 -4.69 8.51 26.39
C ALA A 69 -4.46 10.02 26.50
N PHE A 70 -5.05 10.65 27.52
CA PHE A 70 -4.85 12.05 27.84
C PHE A 70 -3.36 12.35 28.08
N MET A 71 -2.68 11.63 28.98
CA MET A 71 -1.27 11.84 29.30
C MET A 71 -0.32 11.61 28.12
N LYS A 72 -0.64 10.66 27.23
CA LYS A 72 0.12 10.42 25.99
C LYS A 72 -0.01 11.56 24.99
N SER A 73 -1.16 12.25 24.97
CA SER A 73 -1.45 13.32 24.00
C SER A 73 -0.77 14.65 24.30
N ILE A 74 -0.43 14.90 25.57
CA ILE A 74 0.18 16.15 26.02
C ILE A 74 1.61 16.28 25.47
N ASP A 75 1.98 17.49 25.06
CA ASP A 75 3.37 17.79 24.69
C ASP A 75 4.29 17.58 25.90
N PRO A 76 5.39 16.81 25.79
CA PRO A 76 6.36 16.64 26.87
C PRO A 76 6.87 17.96 27.50
N ASN A 77 6.87 19.06 26.74
CA ASN A 77 7.30 20.39 27.17
C ASN A 77 6.12 21.33 27.47
N ALA A 78 4.88 20.84 27.45
CA ALA A 78 3.71 21.64 27.82
C ALA A 78 3.86 22.18 29.25
N LYS A 79 3.48 23.44 29.44
CA LYS A 79 3.49 24.11 30.74
C LYS A 79 2.08 24.47 31.16
N LEU A 80 1.83 24.42 32.46
CA LEU A 80 0.63 24.98 33.06
C LEU A 80 0.71 26.51 33.06
N SER A 81 -0.41 27.18 33.35
CA SER A 81 -0.45 28.64 33.53
C SER A 81 0.47 29.16 34.64
N THR A 82 0.82 28.30 35.59
CA THR A 82 1.76 28.55 36.70
C THR A 82 3.23 28.38 36.30
N GLY A 83 3.52 27.86 35.10
CA GLY A 83 4.86 27.69 34.54
C GLY A 83 5.52 26.34 34.79
N GLU A 84 4.90 25.48 35.61
CA GLU A 84 5.35 24.10 35.86
C GLU A 84 5.08 23.19 34.65
N ASN A 85 5.78 22.06 34.57
CA ASN A 85 5.54 21.08 33.51
C ASN A 85 4.16 20.42 33.69
N ALA A 86 3.34 20.44 32.65
CA ALA A 86 1.98 19.94 32.71
C ALA A 86 1.94 18.43 32.98
N LYS A 87 2.81 17.64 32.35
CA LYS A 87 2.84 16.18 32.56
C LYS A 87 3.22 15.82 33.99
N GLU A 88 4.21 16.47 34.57
CA GLU A 88 4.64 16.16 35.94
C GLU A 88 3.52 16.40 36.97
N ILE A 89 2.83 17.54 36.85
CA ILE A 89 1.71 17.85 37.75
C ILE A 89 0.53 16.90 37.50
N LEU A 90 0.15 16.68 36.24
CA LEU A 90 -0.99 15.83 35.91
C LEU A 90 -0.73 14.34 36.23
N ASP A 91 0.52 13.89 36.17
CA ASP A 91 0.92 12.56 36.59
C ASP A 91 0.69 12.38 38.10
N MET A 92 1.04 13.37 38.92
CA MET A 92 0.71 13.35 40.36
C MET A 92 -0.80 13.39 40.63
N VAL A 93 -1.57 14.10 39.78
CA VAL A 93 -3.03 14.16 39.93
C VAL A 93 -3.67 12.81 39.59
N PHE A 94 -3.21 12.13 38.54
CA PHE A 94 -3.82 10.89 38.06
C PHE A 94 -3.26 9.62 38.69
N SER A 95 -2.04 9.65 39.25
CA SER A 95 -1.44 8.48 39.89
C SER A 95 -2.16 8.08 41.17
N HIS A 96 -2.39 6.77 41.32
CA HIS A 96 -2.94 6.17 42.54
C HIS A 96 -1.80 5.96 43.55
N PRO A 97 -1.87 6.57 44.74
CA PRO A 97 -0.96 6.24 45.82
C PRO A 97 -1.16 4.78 46.24
N VAL A 98 -0.11 4.18 46.81
CA VAL A 98 -0.13 2.81 47.31
C VAL A 98 0.08 2.85 48.82
N ASP A 99 -0.79 2.20 49.58
CA ASP A 99 -0.66 2.10 51.03
C ASP A 99 0.53 1.21 51.45
N GLU A 100 0.85 1.18 52.74
CA GLU A 100 1.93 0.35 53.30
C GLU A 100 1.74 -1.17 53.05
N ASN A 101 0.53 -1.58 52.66
CA ASN A 101 0.16 -2.97 52.37
C ASN A 101 0.14 -3.30 50.87
N GLY A 102 0.40 -2.33 49.98
CA GLY A 102 0.38 -2.53 48.54
C GLY A 102 -0.98 -2.30 47.87
N ASN A 103 -1.98 -1.79 48.57
CA ASN A 103 -3.31 -1.49 48.01
C ASN A 103 -3.33 -0.11 47.35
N GLN A 104 -3.98 -0.01 46.19
CA GLN A 104 -4.18 1.28 45.51
C GLN A 104 -5.25 2.12 46.22
N GLU A 105 -4.89 3.36 46.53
CA GLU A 105 -5.80 4.39 47.04
C GLU A 105 -6.33 5.27 45.89
N GLN A 106 -7.36 6.06 46.18
CA GLN A 106 -7.91 7.01 45.20
C GLN A 106 -6.87 8.05 44.80
N SER A 107 -6.78 8.35 43.51
CA SER A 107 -5.93 9.43 43.02
C SER A 107 -6.48 10.79 43.45
N VAL A 108 -5.61 11.81 43.46
CA VAL A 108 -6.05 13.20 43.73
C VAL A 108 -7.11 13.63 42.71
N GLY A 109 -6.97 13.20 41.45
CA GLY A 109 -7.94 13.42 40.39
C GLY A 109 -9.31 12.83 40.72
N GLN A 110 -9.35 11.62 41.29
CA GLN A 110 -10.61 11.01 41.75
C GLN A 110 -11.21 11.76 42.93
N LEU A 111 -10.39 12.14 43.92
CA LEU A 111 -10.86 12.90 45.09
C LEU A 111 -11.42 14.28 44.71
N LEU A 112 -10.84 14.93 43.71
CA LEU A 112 -11.28 16.23 43.18
C LEU A 112 -12.41 16.11 42.14
N GLY A 113 -12.87 14.90 41.82
CA GLY A 113 -13.92 14.65 40.83
C GLY A 113 -13.51 14.98 39.39
N LEU A 114 -12.20 15.02 39.10
CA LEU A 114 -11.65 15.19 37.75
C LEU A 114 -11.61 13.87 36.98
N VAL A 115 -11.55 12.76 37.69
CA VAL A 115 -11.44 11.41 37.13
C VAL A 115 -12.45 10.50 37.82
N ASP A 116 -13.08 9.60 37.07
CA ASP A 116 -14.00 8.60 37.63
C ASP A 116 -13.27 7.34 38.16
N GLU A 117 -14.05 6.37 38.63
CA GLU A 117 -13.54 5.08 39.14
C GLU A 117 -12.84 4.21 38.08
N ASN A 118 -13.04 4.49 36.78
CA ASN A 118 -12.46 3.77 35.66
C ASN A 118 -11.30 4.54 35.00
N ASP A 119 -10.75 5.53 35.70
CA ASP A 119 -9.71 6.42 35.21
C ASP A 119 -10.09 7.19 33.93
N MET A 120 -11.35 7.61 33.84
CA MET A 120 -11.85 8.43 32.74
C MET A 120 -12.00 9.88 33.18
N VAL A 121 -11.48 10.79 32.35
CA VAL A 121 -11.65 12.24 32.49
C VAL A 121 -12.97 12.64 31.85
N SER A 122 -13.85 13.31 32.61
CA SER A 122 -15.21 13.67 32.18
C SER A 122 -15.22 14.73 31.07
N SER A 123 -16.22 14.65 30.18
CA SER A 123 -16.45 15.65 29.12
C SER A 123 -16.67 17.07 29.65
N ASP A 124 -17.11 17.20 30.90
CA ASP A 124 -17.42 18.49 31.53
C ASP A 124 -16.17 19.31 31.85
N ILE A 125 -14.99 18.69 31.80
CA ILE A 125 -13.71 19.33 32.13
C ILE A 125 -12.68 19.23 31.01
N THR A 126 -12.81 18.28 30.08
CA THR A 126 -11.86 18.11 28.96
C THR A 126 -12.02 19.19 27.89
N GLY A 127 -13.21 19.79 27.78
CA GLY A 127 -13.51 20.88 26.87
C GLY A 127 -13.29 20.52 25.40
N THR A 128 -12.49 21.34 24.70
CA THR A 128 -12.26 21.20 23.25
C THR A 128 -10.78 21.04 22.92
N ALA A 129 -10.48 20.48 21.75
CA ALA A 129 -9.13 20.36 21.23
C ALA A 129 -9.06 20.87 19.79
N THR A 130 -8.09 21.74 19.52
CA THR A 130 -7.71 22.19 18.19
C THR A 130 -6.64 21.25 17.64
N ILE A 131 -6.99 20.49 16.61
CA ILE A 131 -6.17 19.42 16.03
C ILE A 131 -5.39 19.94 14.83
N LYS A 132 -4.09 19.62 14.80
CA LYS A 132 -3.15 19.98 13.74
C LYS A 132 -2.29 18.79 13.33
N GLY A 133 -1.71 18.87 12.13
CA GLY A 133 -0.80 17.85 11.59
C GLY A 133 -1.46 16.62 10.96
N LEU A 134 -2.76 16.41 11.18
CA LEU A 134 -3.50 15.27 10.63
C LEU A 134 -4.07 15.50 9.22
N GLU A 135 -4.05 16.72 8.69
CA GLU A 135 -4.62 17.01 7.36
C GLU A 135 -3.81 16.35 6.24
N GLN A 136 -2.49 16.49 6.29
CA GLN A 136 -1.56 15.92 5.32
C GLN A 136 -0.18 15.73 5.92
N TRP A 137 0.43 14.56 5.71
CA TRP A 137 1.83 14.32 6.05
C TRP A 137 2.46 13.24 5.16
N GLU A 138 3.78 13.14 5.23
CA GLU A 138 4.56 12.10 4.58
C GLU A 138 5.08 11.09 5.62
N GLY A 139 4.74 9.81 5.45
CA GLY A 139 5.24 8.71 6.25
C GLY A 139 6.70 8.39 5.89
N LYS A 140 7.65 9.18 6.38
CA LYS A 140 9.08 8.97 6.10
C LYS A 140 9.55 7.59 6.56
N GLY A 141 10.44 6.97 5.78
CA GLY A 141 10.96 5.63 6.07
C GLY A 141 9.97 4.49 5.84
N THR A 142 8.80 4.79 5.26
CA THR A 142 7.80 3.78 4.87
C THR A 142 7.83 3.47 3.38
N GLY A 143 7.14 2.40 2.98
CA GLY A 143 6.84 2.15 1.57
C GLY A 143 6.54 0.69 1.27
N LEU A 144 6.52 0.37 -0.02
CA LEU A 144 6.16 -0.94 -0.55
C LEU A 144 7.24 -1.43 -1.51
N GLU A 145 7.59 -2.71 -1.42
CA GLU A 145 8.52 -3.41 -2.32
C GLU A 145 7.87 -4.70 -2.81
N ALA A 146 7.93 -4.96 -4.11
CA ALA A 146 7.43 -6.22 -4.66
C ALA A 146 8.47 -7.33 -4.45
N GLU A 147 8.00 -8.52 -4.09
CA GLU A 147 8.87 -9.71 -4.02
C GLU A 147 9.09 -10.34 -5.40
N ASP A 148 10.15 -11.13 -5.49
CA ASP A 148 10.43 -11.98 -6.64
C ASP A 148 9.31 -12.98 -6.85
N VAL A 149 9.04 -13.29 -8.11
CA VAL A 149 8.00 -14.25 -8.45
C VAL A 149 8.34 -15.05 -9.69
N ASP A 150 7.91 -16.29 -9.68
CA ASP A 150 7.98 -17.18 -10.82
C ASP A 150 6.61 -17.42 -11.46
N THR A 151 6.60 -17.55 -12.79
CA THR A 151 5.42 -17.93 -13.53
C THR A 151 5.76 -18.65 -14.84
N LEU A 152 4.73 -19.16 -15.51
CA LEU A 152 4.84 -19.67 -16.87
C LEU A 152 4.67 -18.53 -17.88
N GLY A 153 5.70 -18.33 -18.68
CA GLY A 153 5.75 -17.38 -19.79
C GLY A 153 5.43 -18.05 -21.13
N LEU A 154 4.82 -17.26 -22.01
CA LEU A 154 4.55 -17.59 -23.40
C LEU A 154 5.09 -16.45 -24.27
N MET A 155 5.91 -16.80 -25.26
CA MET A 155 6.39 -15.84 -26.26
C MET A 155 5.89 -16.24 -27.63
N PHE A 156 5.21 -15.33 -28.31
CA PHE A 156 4.80 -15.47 -29.70
C PHE A 156 5.60 -14.52 -30.56
N ASN A 157 6.26 -15.02 -31.60
CA ASN A 157 6.99 -14.20 -32.55
C ASN A 157 6.37 -14.27 -33.94
N TYR A 158 6.25 -13.11 -34.58
CA TYR A 158 5.98 -12.96 -36.00
C TYR A 158 7.24 -12.44 -36.69
N TYR A 159 7.86 -13.25 -37.54
CA TYR A 159 9.07 -12.89 -38.27
C TYR A 159 8.72 -12.08 -39.52
N ILE A 160 9.12 -10.82 -39.53
CA ILE A 160 9.00 -9.93 -40.68
C ILE A 160 10.02 -10.34 -41.74
N ASN A 161 11.23 -10.71 -41.30
CA ASN A 161 12.29 -11.30 -42.12
C ASN A 161 13.15 -12.26 -41.26
N GLU A 162 14.25 -12.78 -41.81
CA GLU A 162 15.12 -13.74 -41.11
C GLU A 162 15.74 -13.24 -39.80
N ASN A 163 15.87 -11.92 -39.65
CA ASN A 163 16.53 -11.26 -38.53
C ASN A 163 15.56 -10.41 -37.69
N VAL A 164 14.43 -9.96 -38.23
CA VAL A 164 13.53 -9.04 -37.54
C VAL A 164 12.19 -9.71 -37.24
N SER A 165 11.77 -9.65 -35.98
CA SER A 165 10.46 -10.14 -35.54
C SER A 165 9.75 -9.18 -34.60
N LEU A 166 8.42 -9.29 -34.57
CA LEU A 166 7.59 -8.73 -33.51
C LEU A 166 7.29 -9.84 -32.50
N GLN A 167 7.64 -9.62 -31.24
CA GLN A 167 7.44 -10.56 -30.15
C GLN A 167 6.36 -10.06 -29.19
N LEU A 168 5.34 -10.88 -28.96
CA LEU A 168 4.40 -10.72 -27.85
C LEU A 168 4.83 -11.63 -26.70
N ILE A 169 5.06 -11.03 -25.54
CA ILE A 169 5.38 -11.72 -24.29
C ILE A 169 4.14 -11.68 -23.41
N GLY A 170 3.67 -12.84 -22.98
CA GLY A 170 2.56 -13.01 -22.06
C GLY A 170 2.79 -14.22 -21.18
N GLY A 171 1.76 -14.61 -20.42
CA GLY A 171 1.88 -15.77 -19.54
C GLY A 171 0.73 -15.86 -18.56
N ILE A 172 0.87 -16.76 -17.60
CA ILE A 172 -0.06 -16.86 -16.47
C ILE A 172 0.24 -15.69 -15.53
N PRO A 173 -0.72 -14.81 -15.22
CA PRO A 173 -0.50 -13.69 -14.31
C PRO A 173 -0.14 -14.21 -12.91
N PRO A 174 1.08 -13.95 -12.39
CA PRO A 174 1.46 -14.44 -11.08
C PRO A 174 0.72 -13.71 -9.95
N LYS A 175 0.71 -14.33 -8.77
CA LYS A 175 0.45 -13.63 -7.52
C LYS A 175 1.77 -13.15 -6.95
N VAL A 176 1.87 -11.85 -6.69
CA VAL A 176 3.07 -11.20 -6.16
C VAL A 176 2.76 -10.75 -4.74
N ASP A 177 3.62 -11.14 -3.81
CA ASP A 177 3.58 -10.62 -2.46
C ASP A 177 4.33 -9.29 -2.39
N ILE A 178 3.78 -8.33 -1.65
CA ILE A 178 4.31 -6.98 -1.50
C ILE A 178 4.78 -6.83 -0.06
N LYS A 179 6.08 -6.62 0.13
CA LYS A 179 6.66 -6.29 1.44
C LYS A 179 6.35 -4.86 1.83
N GLY A 180 6.00 -4.68 3.09
CA GLY A 180 5.90 -3.37 3.72
C GLY A 180 7.23 -2.95 4.34
N LYS A 181 7.52 -1.65 4.36
CA LYS A 181 8.66 -1.06 5.07
C LYS A 181 8.19 0.01 6.03
N GLY A 182 8.87 0.10 7.18
CA GLY A 182 8.65 1.15 8.18
C GLY A 182 7.34 1.01 8.96
N GLU A 183 7.02 2.08 9.68
CA GLU A 183 5.81 2.23 10.48
C GLU A 183 5.16 3.56 10.14
N ILE A 184 3.83 3.55 9.94
CA ILE A 184 3.06 4.75 9.67
C ILE A 184 2.60 5.31 11.01
N ASN A 185 3.04 6.53 11.32
CA ASN A 185 2.58 7.31 12.46
C ASN A 185 1.80 8.53 11.96
N ALA A 186 0.72 8.88 12.65
CA ALA A 186 -0.02 10.11 12.42
C ALA A 186 0.48 11.21 13.39
N PRO A 187 1.00 12.34 12.89
CA PRO A 187 1.61 13.37 13.72
C PRO A 187 0.52 14.30 14.29
N LEU A 188 -0.05 13.92 15.43
CA LEU A 188 -0.99 14.77 16.14
C LEU A 188 -0.21 15.91 16.83
N SER A 189 -0.62 17.14 16.53
CA SER A 189 -0.20 18.32 17.27
C SER A 189 -1.40 19.23 17.52
N GLY A 190 -1.25 20.23 18.37
CA GLY A 190 -2.32 21.20 18.60
C GLY A 190 -2.35 21.70 20.03
N PHE A 191 -3.56 22.02 20.50
CA PHE A 191 -3.78 22.38 21.89
C PHE A 191 -5.21 22.03 22.31
N ALA A 192 -5.39 21.69 23.58
CA ALA A 192 -6.67 21.57 24.23
C ALA A 192 -7.01 22.84 25.02
N ASN A 193 -8.31 23.11 25.16
CA ASN A 193 -8.90 24.14 26.00
C ASN A 193 -9.78 23.43 27.04
N PRO A 194 -9.21 23.05 28.20
CA PRO A 194 -9.96 22.46 29.30
C PRO A 194 -11.01 23.42 29.84
N GLU A 195 -12.07 22.87 30.42
CA GLU A 195 -13.18 23.63 31.01
C GLU A 195 -13.35 23.28 32.49
N GLY A 196 -14.24 24.01 33.17
CA GLY A 196 -14.61 23.73 34.56
C GLY A 196 -13.41 23.73 35.53
N LEU A 197 -13.37 22.74 36.42
CA LEU A 197 -12.32 22.62 37.43
C LEU A 197 -10.93 22.37 36.81
N ALA A 198 -10.87 21.71 35.64
CA ALA A 198 -9.59 21.49 34.97
C ALA A 198 -8.97 22.80 34.48
N ALA A 199 -9.77 23.79 34.08
CA ALA A 199 -9.26 25.11 33.68
C ALA A 199 -8.56 25.85 34.83
N LEU A 200 -8.95 25.62 36.09
CA LEU A 200 -8.30 26.24 37.26
C LEU A 200 -6.89 25.71 37.51
N VAL A 201 -6.62 24.47 37.11
CA VAL A 201 -5.34 23.79 37.32
C VAL A 201 -4.47 23.87 36.06
N ILE A 202 -5.07 23.58 34.91
CA ILE A 202 -4.38 23.46 33.63
C ILE A 202 -4.21 24.82 32.95
N GLY A 203 -5.13 25.74 33.21
CA GLY A 203 -5.28 26.99 32.48
C GLY A 203 -6.06 26.81 31.17
N ASP A 204 -6.09 27.88 30.38
CA ASP A 204 -6.94 27.97 29.19
C ASP A 204 -6.38 27.20 27.99
N LYS A 205 -5.14 26.70 28.07
CA LYS A 205 -4.44 26.08 26.93
C LYS A 205 -3.47 25.01 27.40
N LEU A 206 -3.62 23.80 26.88
CA LEU A 206 -2.69 22.68 27.06
C LEU A 206 -2.15 22.22 25.71
N ASP A 207 -0.84 22.38 25.48
CA ASP A 207 -0.22 21.99 24.21
C ASP A 207 -0.20 20.45 24.03
N LEU A 208 -0.51 20.00 22.81
CA LEU A 208 -0.60 18.59 22.44
C LEU A 208 0.47 18.25 21.40
N LEU A 209 1.16 17.13 21.61
CA LEU A 209 2.14 16.59 20.66
C LEU A 209 2.26 15.07 20.87
N GLN A 210 1.79 14.30 19.90
CA GLN A 210 1.82 12.84 19.93
C GLN A 210 1.92 12.26 18.52
N ASP A 211 2.89 11.37 18.31
CA ASP A 211 2.87 10.49 17.15
C ASP A 211 2.00 9.27 17.45
N ILE A 212 0.88 9.14 16.75
CA ILE A 212 -0.07 8.03 16.93
C ILE A 212 0.34 6.89 15.99
N PRO A 213 0.75 5.72 16.51
CA PRO A 213 1.08 4.58 15.66
C PRO A 213 -0.19 4.07 14.97
N ILE A 214 -0.16 4.01 13.65
CA ILE A 214 -1.28 3.52 12.83
C ILE A 214 -1.05 2.07 12.47
N THR A 215 0.03 1.77 11.77
CA THR A 215 0.35 0.39 11.39
C THR A 215 1.83 0.23 11.11
N ASN A 216 2.40 -0.89 11.57
CA ASN A 216 3.77 -1.25 11.28
C ASN A 216 3.80 -2.19 10.08
N LEU A 217 4.30 -1.68 8.96
CA LEU A 217 4.37 -2.39 7.69
C LEU A 217 5.54 -3.38 7.66
N GLY A 218 6.63 -3.04 8.35
CA GLY A 218 7.88 -3.81 8.35
C GLY A 218 7.87 -5.05 9.26
N ASN A 219 6.95 -5.14 10.22
CA ASN A 219 6.82 -6.29 11.12
C ASN A 219 5.96 -7.43 10.55
N LYS A 220 5.42 -7.26 9.34
CA LYS A 220 4.63 -8.28 8.64
C LYS A 220 5.50 -8.98 7.58
N SER A 221 5.23 -10.25 7.32
CA SER A 221 5.87 -10.96 6.20
C SER A 221 5.53 -10.32 4.86
N LYS A 222 4.30 -9.83 4.72
CA LYS A 222 3.81 -9.08 3.57
C LYS A 222 2.73 -8.08 3.98
N ALA A 223 2.72 -6.94 3.30
CA ALA A 223 1.68 -5.92 3.42
C ALA A 223 0.46 -6.23 2.54
N ALA A 224 0.67 -6.83 1.38
CA ALA A 224 -0.41 -7.22 0.47
C ALA A 224 0.00 -8.37 -0.45
N THR A 225 -0.99 -9.00 -1.08
CA THR A 225 -0.81 -9.88 -2.25
C THR A 225 -1.59 -9.29 -3.43
N VAL A 226 -0.99 -9.24 -4.61
CA VAL A 226 -1.60 -8.71 -5.83
C VAL A 226 -1.45 -9.69 -7.00
N ARG A 227 -2.35 -9.64 -7.98
CA ARG A 227 -2.19 -10.36 -9.24
C ARG A 227 -1.69 -9.42 -10.33
N ALA A 228 -0.52 -9.72 -10.88
CA ALA A 228 0.17 -8.87 -11.85
C ALA A 228 -0.10 -9.32 -13.29
N TRP A 229 -0.69 -8.43 -14.11
CA TRP A 229 -0.86 -8.62 -15.54
C TRP A 229 0.12 -7.72 -16.28
N THR A 230 1.15 -8.31 -16.87
CA THR A 230 2.27 -7.57 -17.46
C THR A 230 2.61 -8.02 -18.89
N PRO A 231 1.68 -7.95 -19.87
CA PRO A 231 2.01 -8.26 -21.26
C PRO A 231 3.01 -7.24 -21.83
N ALA A 232 3.89 -7.71 -22.72
CA ALA A 232 4.85 -6.86 -23.42
C ALA A 232 4.88 -7.16 -24.92
N LEU A 233 5.18 -6.12 -25.71
CA LEU A 233 5.36 -6.20 -27.14
C LEU A 233 6.73 -5.62 -27.50
N GLU A 234 7.54 -6.40 -28.21
CA GLU A 234 8.89 -6.01 -28.61
C GLU A 234 9.13 -6.15 -30.11
N ALA A 235 9.94 -5.26 -30.67
CA ALA A 235 10.64 -5.51 -31.91
C ALA A 235 12.01 -6.14 -31.56
N GLN A 236 12.34 -7.25 -32.22
CA GLN A 236 13.55 -8.01 -31.97
C GLN A 236 14.41 -8.09 -33.22
N TYR A 237 15.72 -7.98 -33.01
CA TYR A 237 16.75 -8.24 -34.01
C TYR A 237 17.57 -9.45 -33.59
N GLN A 238 17.43 -10.53 -34.36
CA GLN A 238 18.05 -11.83 -34.18
C GLN A 238 19.28 -11.96 -35.10
N PHE A 239 20.45 -12.15 -34.52
CA PHE A 239 21.70 -12.32 -35.26
C PHE A 239 21.83 -13.74 -35.84
N GLY A 240 22.60 -13.86 -36.92
CA GLY A 240 22.81 -15.12 -37.63
C GLY A 240 21.63 -15.54 -38.52
N LYS A 241 21.81 -16.62 -39.26
CA LYS A 241 20.83 -17.15 -40.22
C LYS A 241 20.21 -18.44 -39.71
N SER A 242 18.89 -18.54 -39.86
CA SER A 242 18.13 -19.74 -39.51
C SER A 242 18.61 -20.95 -40.31
N GLY A 243 18.76 -22.11 -39.67
CA GLY A 243 19.22 -23.34 -40.32
C GLY A 243 20.74 -23.41 -40.61
N VAL A 244 21.47 -22.30 -40.48
CA VAL A 244 22.94 -22.26 -40.57
C VAL A 244 23.55 -22.14 -39.19
N ASN A 245 23.12 -21.13 -38.42
CA ASN A 245 23.63 -20.90 -37.07
C ASN A 245 22.71 -21.55 -36.04
N LYS A 246 23.21 -22.54 -35.31
CA LYS A 246 22.44 -23.16 -34.21
C LYS A 246 22.23 -22.21 -33.04
N PHE A 247 23.27 -21.50 -32.63
CA PHE A 247 23.18 -20.48 -31.59
C PHE A 247 22.97 -19.10 -32.23
N ARG A 248 21.88 -18.44 -31.85
CA ARG A 248 21.50 -17.14 -32.40
C ARG A 248 21.19 -16.19 -31.24
N PRO A 249 22.05 -15.20 -30.95
CA PRO A 249 21.72 -14.15 -29.99
C PRO A 249 20.74 -13.15 -30.61
N TYR A 250 19.96 -12.46 -29.78
CA TYR A 250 19.06 -11.37 -30.18
C TYR A 250 19.03 -10.24 -29.17
N ILE A 251 18.66 -9.06 -29.66
CA ILE A 251 18.29 -7.90 -28.85
C ILE A 251 16.85 -7.53 -29.15
N GLY A 252 16.13 -7.03 -28.14
CA GLY A 252 14.75 -6.60 -28.23
C GLY A 252 14.55 -5.24 -27.57
N ALA A 253 13.61 -4.47 -28.10
CA ALA A 253 13.15 -3.24 -27.49
C ALA A 253 11.64 -3.08 -27.73
N GLY A 254 10.93 -2.57 -26.73
CA GLY A 254 9.48 -2.52 -26.80
C GLY A 254 8.81 -1.81 -25.65
N VAL A 255 7.54 -2.16 -25.47
CA VAL A 255 6.68 -1.61 -24.42
C VAL A 255 6.02 -2.73 -23.63
N MET A 256 5.95 -2.56 -22.32
CA MET A 256 5.21 -3.38 -21.39
C MET A 256 4.02 -2.59 -20.87
N TYR A 257 2.84 -3.21 -20.82
CA TYR A 257 1.69 -2.69 -20.10
C TYR A 257 1.53 -3.46 -18.80
N SER A 258 1.27 -2.77 -17.69
CA SER A 258 1.09 -3.36 -16.38
C SER A 258 -0.28 -2.99 -15.79
N ARG A 259 -0.94 -3.98 -15.23
CA ARG A 259 -2.18 -3.84 -14.47
C ARG A 259 -2.19 -4.79 -13.28
N PHE A 260 -2.52 -4.28 -12.10
CA PHE A 260 -2.61 -5.08 -10.88
C PHE A 260 -4.06 -5.26 -10.46
N SER A 261 -4.42 -6.48 -10.08
CA SER A 261 -5.78 -6.89 -9.76
C SER A 261 -5.81 -7.78 -8.53
N ASN A 262 -7.00 -8.06 -8.00
CA ASN A 262 -7.20 -8.95 -6.86
C ASN A 262 -6.30 -8.60 -5.66
N ILE A 263 -6.18 -7.30 -5.38
CA ILE A 263 -5.36 -6.77 -4.29
C ILE A 263 -5.98 -7.22 -2.97
N LYS A 264 -5.20 -7.93 -2.15
CA LYS A 264 -5.56 -8.36 -0.81
C LYS A 264 -4.57 -7.79 0.18
N LEU A 265 -5.01 -6.89 1.05
CA LEU A 265 -4.20 -6.41 2.16
C LEU A 265 -3.99 -7.51 3.20
N ASN A 266 -2.93 -7.37 3.98
CA ASN A 266 -2.77 -8.10 5.23
C ASN A 266 -3.93 -7.78 6.19
N ASP A 267 -4.48 -8.79 6.85
CA ASP A 267 -5.67 -8.64 7.69
C ASP A 267 -5.45 -7.68 8.87
N GLN A 268 -4.26 -7.68 9.47
CA GLN A 268 -3.92 -6.74 10.55
C GLN A 268 -3.83 -5.32 10.03
N ILE A 269 -3.14 -5.09 8.90
CA ILE A 269 -3.06 -3.75 8.28
C ILE A 269 -4.47 -3.24 7.93
N ASN A 270 -5.33 -4.11 7.41
CA ASN A 270 -6.71 -3.75 7.12
C ASN A 270 -7.46 -3.35 8.41
N SER A 271 -7.31 -4.11 9.49
CA SER A 271 -7.91 -3.79 10.80
C SER A 271 -7.38 -2.47 11.37
N ASP A 272 -6.08 -2.24 11.31
CA ASP A 272 -5.41 -1.02 11.77
C ASP A 272 -5.94 0.22 11.03
N LEU A 273 -6.11 0.13 9.71
CA LEU A 273 -6.66 1.20 8.89
C LEU A 273 -8.15 1.45 9.15
N ILE A 274 -8.93 0.41 9.46
CA ILE A 274 -10.33 0.56 9.90
C ILE A 274 -10.39 1.30 11.25
N ALA A 275 -9.54 0.91 12.20
CA ALA A 275 -9.43 1.60 13.49
C ALA A 275 -9.04 3.07 13.30
N ALA A 276 -8.08 3.37 12.41
CA ALA A 276 -7.73 4.74 12.04
C ALA A 276 -8.91 5.50 11.41
N GLY A 277 -9.74 4.85 10.59
CA GLY A 277 -10.99 5.42 10.11
C GLY A 277 -11.93 5.81 11.25
N HIS A 278 -12.08 4.96 12.26
CA HIS A 278 -12.86 5.32 13.45
C HIS A 278 -12.26 6.49 14.22
N MET A 279 -10.93 6.56 14.38
CA MET A 279 -10.25 7.70 15.01
C MET A 279 -10.58 9.02 14.30
N ILE A 280 -10.44 9.06 12.98
CA ILE A 280 -10.76 10.24 12.17
C ILE A 280 -12.23 10.62 12.30
N GLN A 281 -13.14 9.65 12.24
CA GLN A 281 -14.56 9.95 12.38
C GLN A 281 -14.92 10.42 13.80
N ASN A 282 -14.31 9.88 14.86
CA ASN A 282 -14.54 10.36 16.23
C ASN A 282 -14.16 11.84 16.40
N VAL A 283 -13.08 12.29 15.75
CA VAL A 283 -12.75 13.72 15.68
C VAL A 283 -13.87 14.52 15.01
N LEU A 284 -14.36 14.04 13.86
CA LEU A 284 -15.44 14.68 13.11
C LEU A 284 -16.79 14.67 13.84
N ASP A 285 -17.00 13.68 14.72
CA ASP A 285 -18.19 13.52 15.56
C ASP A 285 -18.17 14.40 16.82
N ASN A 286 -17.15 15.25 17.00
CA ASN A 286 -16.89 15.99 18.23
C ASN A 286 -16.68 15.08 19.45
N ASN A 287 -15.89 14.02 19.29
CA ASN A 287 -15.53 13.09 20.35
C ASN A 287 -14.05 12.68 20.25
N ALA A 288 -13.15 13.67 20.22
CA ALA A 288 -11.72 13.44 19.94
C ALA A 288 -11.02 12.57 21.00
N GLY A 289 -11.50 12.55 22.24
CA GLY A 289 -11.01 11.67 23.31
C GLY A 289 -11.26 10.20 22.99
N ALA A 290 -12.44 9.87 22.44
CA ALA A 290 -12.75 8.52 21.98
C ALA A 290 -11.87 8.07 20.81
N ALA A 291 -11.34 9.01 20.00
CA ALA A 291 -10.36 8.68 18.97
C ALA A 291 -9.05 8.16 19.59
N LEU A 292 -8.53 8.83 20.62
CA LEU A 292 -7.29 8.43 21.29
C LEU A 292 -7.44 7.17 22.15
N ASP A 293 -8.64 6.94 22.68
CA ASP A 293 -8.98 5.68 23.37
C ASP A 293 -9.20 4.50 22.39
N GLY A 294 -9.18 4.73 21.07
CA GLY A 294 -9.41 3.69 20.07
C GLY A 294 -10.85 3.15 20.03
N LYS A 295 -11.83 3.95 20.47
CA LYS A 295 -13.25 3.56 20.48
C LYS A 295 -13.86 3.62 19.07
N THR A 296 -14.89 2.81 18.84
CA THR A 296 -15.66 2.85 17.59
C THR A 296 -16.45 4.15 17.46
N SER A 297 -16.52 4.69 16.25
CA SER A 297 -17.23 5.93 15.91
C SER A 297 -18.62 5.68 15.31
N SER A 298 -19.30 6.76 14.88
CA SER A 298 -20.57 6.65 14.14
C SER A 298 -20.43 6.03 12.73
N ALA A 299 -19.22 6.03 12.14
CA ALA A 299 -18.97 5.48 10.81
C ALA A 299 -18.93 3.95 10.80
N ASN A 300 -19.02 3.37 9.60
CA ASN A 300 -18.64 1.98 9.33
C ASN A 300 -17.53 1.95 8.27
N PRO A 301 -16.26 2.16 8.67
CA PRO A 301 -15.13 2.29 7.76
C PRO A 301 -14.78 0.98 7.07
N TYR A 302 -14.40 1.05 5.81
CA TYR A 302 -13.78 -0.05 5.08
C TYR A 302 -12.61 0.46 4.24
N VAL A 303 -11.68 -0.44 3.95
CA VAL A 303 -10.47 -0.12 3.17
C VAL A 303 -10.67 -0.51 1.71
N ARG A 304 -10.31 0.40 0.81
CA ARG A 304 -10.29 0.17 -0.63
C ARG A 304 -8.90 0.46 -1.16
N VAL A 305 -8.30 -0.54 -1.83
CA VAL A 305 -6.99 -0.39 -2.46
C VAL A 305 -7.12 -0.44 -3.97
N LYS A 306 -6.48 0.51 -4.64
CA LYS A 306 -6.37 0.58 -6.10
C LYS A 306 -4.92 0.88 -6.48
N THR A 307 -4.52 0.40 -7.64
CA THR A 307 -3.25 0.78 -8.27
C THR A 307 -3.54 1.46 -9.60
N THR A 308 -2.66 2.36 -10.02
CA THR A 308 -2.67 2.83 -11.41
C THR A 308 -2.20 1.73 -12.34
N ASP A 309 -2.65 1.77 -13.59
CA ASP A 309 -2.00 1.04 -14.67
C ASP A 309 -0.80 1.85 -15.18
N ALA A 310 0.20 1.18 -15.76
CA ALA A 310 1.35 1.85 -16.36
C ALA A 310 1.82 1.19 -17.64
N ILE A 311 2.43 2.00 -18.50
CA ILE A 311 3.17 1.57 -19.68
C ILE A 311 4.65 1.89 -19.43
N ALA A 312 5.52 0.92 -19.67
CA ALA A 312 6.95 1.00 -19.43
C ALA A 312 7.74 0.61 -20.68
N PRO A 313 8.87 1.28 -20.99
CA PRO A 313 9.81 0.75 -21.97
C PRO A 313 10.46 -0.53 -21.42
N ILE A 314 10.64 -1.52 -22.28
CA ILE A 314 11.34 -2.77 -21.99
C ILE A 314 12.46 -2.98 -23.02
N VAL A 315 13.59 -3.48 -22.55
CA VAL A 315 14.70 -3.94 -23.40
C VAL A 315 15.07 -5.36 -23.01
N SER A 316 15.44 -6.15 -24.01
CA SER A 316 15.70 -7.59 -23.86
C SER A 316 16.99 -7.99 -24.55
N LEU A 317 17.73 -8.90 -23.93
CA LEU A 317 18.88 -9.59 -24.47
C LEU A 317 18.65 -11.09 -24.32
N GLY A 318 18.77 -11.85 -25.39
CA GLY A 318 18.57 -13.29 -25.31
C GLY A 318 19.30 -14.06 -26.38
N ALA A 319 19.09 -15.37 -26.37
CA ALA A 319 19.58 -16.24 -27.41
C ALA A 319 18.65 -17.44 -27.61
N THR A 320 18.61 -17.94 -28.84
CA THR A 320 17.98 -19.21 -29.18
C THR A 320 19.04 -20.23 -29.57
N TYR A 321 18.82 -21.50 -29.21
CA TYR A 321 19.62 -22.63 -29.66
C TYR A 321 18.75 -23.62 -30.42
N ASP A 322 19.02 -23.81 -31.71
CA ASP A 322 18.28 -24.73 -32.57
C ASP A 322 18.68 -26.17 -32.26
N ILE A 323 17.74 -26.91 -31.65
CA ILE A 323 17.87 -28.34 -31.33
C ILE A 323 17.65 -29.16 -32.61
N THR A 324 16.59 -28.80 -33.33
CA THR A 324 16.23 -29.33 -34.66
C THR A 324 15.82 -28.14 -35.55
N PRO A 325 15.53 -28.34 -36.86
CA PRO A 325 15.05 -27.25 -37.70
C PRO A 325 13.77 -26.56 -37.19
N ASN A 326 12.95 -27.25 -36.38
CA ASN A 326 11.68 -26.73 -35.86
C ASN A 326 11.73 -26.41 -34.37
N TRP A 327 12.46 -27.19 -33.58
CA TRP A 327 12.54 -27.02 -32.12
C TRP A 327 13.78 -26.22 -31.71
N TYR A 328 13.59 -25.28 -30.80
CA TYR A 328 14.68 -24.48 -30.24
C TYR A 328 14.52 -24.29 -28.73
N ALA A 329 15.64 -24.18 -28.04
CA ALA A 329 15.69 -23.63 -26.68
C ALA A 329 15.86 -22.12 -26.76
N VAL A 330 15.37 -21.38 -25.76
CA VAL A 330 15.49 -19.93 -25.69
C VAL A 330 15.75 -19.50 -24.25
N GLY A 331 16.70 -18.58 -24.08
CA GLY A 331 16.97 -17.90 -22.83
C GLY A 331 17.04 -16.39 -23.04
N SER A 332 16.55 -15.61 -22.08
CA SER A 332 16.67 -14.15 -22.12
C SER A 332 16.69 -13.49 -20.74
N VAL A 333 17.19 -12.27 -20.75
CA VAL A 333 17.16 -11.32 -19.64
C VAL A 333 16.60 -10.01 -20.17
N SER A 334 15.62 -9.45 -19.46
CA SER A 334 14.90 -8.24 -19.87
C SER A 334 14.85 -7.26 -18.70
N TYR A 335 14.91 -5.97 -18.99
CA TYR A 335 14.75 -4.91 -17.99
C TYR A 335 13.65 -3.96 -18.45
N ALA A 336 12.70 -3.67 -17.55
CA ALA A 336 11.65 -2.68 -17.81
C ALA A 336 11.73 -1.57 -16.77
N LYS A 337 11.56 -0.31 -17.20
CA LYS A 337 11.46 0.84 -16.30
C LYS A 337 10.00 1.06 -15.92
N LEU A 338 9.53 0.39 -14.88
CA LEU A 338 8.12 0.26 -14.52
C LEU A 338 7.84 0.85 -13.14
N ASN A 339 7.01 1.90 -13.13
CA ASN A 339 6.56 2.56 -11.92
C ASN A 339 5.04 2.66 -11.91
N ASN A 340 4.42 2.47 -10.75
CA ASN A 340 2.98 2.64 -10.53
C ASN A 340 2.71 3.45 -9.26
N ARG A 341 1.45 3.80 -9.02
CA ARG A 341 1.00 4.39 -7.76
C ARG A 341 -0.04 3.49 -7.11
N ALA A 342 0.18 3.15 -5.84
CA ALA A 342 -0.82 2.52 -4.99
C ALA A 342 -1.60 3.62 -4.27
N ASN A 343 -2.93 3.50 -4.27
CA ASN A 343 -3.87 4.37 -3.58
C ASN A 343 -4.69 3.53 -2.61
N ILE A 344 -4.74 3.95 -1.35
CA ILE A 344 -5.43 3.28 -0.25
C ILE A 344 -6.40 4.30 0.33
N ASP A 345 -7.69 4.03 0.21
CA ASP A 345 -8.75 4.86 0.76
C ASP A 345 -9.39 4.14 1.96
N VAL A 346 -9.62 4.86 3.05
CA VAL A 346 -10.53 4.43 4.12
C VAL A 346 -11.80 5.26 4.00
N ILE A 347 -12.93 4.57 3.81
CA ILE A 347 -14.19 5.19 3.42
C ILE A 347 -15.27 4.75 4.40
N ASP A 348 -16.10 5.67 4.85
CA ASP A 348 -17.31 5.31 5.58
C ASP A 348 -18.37 4.75 4.61
N SER A 349 -18.76 3.49 4.80
CA SER A 349 -19.79 2.85 3.97
C SER A 349 -21.18 3.44 4.12
N LYS A 350 -21.48 4.14 5.24
CA LYS A 350 -22.79 4.77 5.47
C LYS A 350 -22.96 6.05 4.65
N THR A 351 -21.93 6.90 4.61
CA THR A 351 -21.98 8.23 3.97
C THR A 351 -21.25 8.29 2.63
N GLY A 352 -20.37 7.34 2.33
CA GLY A 352 -19.45 7.38 1.20
C GLY A 352 -18.30 8.39 1.37
N LYS A 353 -18.18 9.03 2.55
CA LYS A 353 -17.13 10.01 2.84
C LYS A 353 -15.78 9.29 2.95
N GLN A 354 -14.78 9.82 2.24
CA GLN A 354 -13.39 9.40 2.39
C GLN A 354 -12.81 10.01 3.66
N LEU A 355 -12.41 9.15 4.60
CA LEU A 355 -11.84 9.54 5.89
C LEU A 355 -10.32 9.67 5.81
N ILE A 356 -9.68 8.74 5.10
CA ILE A 356 -8.23 8.71 4.89
C ILE A 356 -7.95 8.39 3.43
N HIS A 357 -6.96 9.05 2.84
CA HIS A 357 -6.38 8.70 1.56
C HIS A 357 -4.87 8.65 1.70
N ALA A 358 -4.28 7.51 1.39
CA ALA A 358 -2.84 7.33 1.34
C ALA A 358 -2.43 6.93 -0.08
N SER A 359 -1.35 7.52 -0.57
CA SER A 359 -0.76 7.13 -1.86
C SER A 359 0.75 6.95 -1.75
N THR A 360 1.28 5.95 -2.44
CA THR A 360 2.73 5.73 -2.56
C THR A 360 3.10 5.33 -3.97
N LYS A 361 4.29 5.75 -4.40
CA LYS A 361 4.89 5.30 -5.65
C LYS A 361 5.49 3.90 -5.42
N VAL A 362 5.15 2.96 -6.29
CA VAL A 362 5.71 1.62 -6.28
C VAL A 362 6.62 1.49 -7.48
N ASP A 363 7.92 1.56 -7.22
CA ASP A 363 8.95 1.32 -8.21
C ASP A 363 9.15 -0.20 -8.29
N ILE A 364 8.94 -0.76 -9.46
CA ILE A 364 9.07 -2.21 -9.68
C ILE A 364 10.37 -2.46 -10.43
N ASP A 365 10.58 -1.71 -11.52
CA ASP A 365 11.77 -1.77 -12.38
C ASP A 365 12.32 -3.21 -12.56
N PRO A 366 11.51 -4.16 -13.05
CA PRO A 366 11.83 -5.58 -12.92
C PRO A 366 12.97 -5.99 -13.86
N LEU A 367 13.88 -6.82 -13.33
CA LEU A 367 14.77 -7.68 -14.11
C LEU A 367 14.07 -9.03 -14.31
N ILE A 368 13.83 -9.41 -15.55
CA ILE A 368 13.05 -10.59 -15.91
C ILE A 368 13.96 -11.58 -16.61
N THR A 369 14.01 -12.82 -16.13
CA THR A 369 14.68 -13.91 -16.85
C THR A 369 13.66 -14.88 -17.40
N TYR A 370 13.96 -15.45 -18.55
CA TYR A 370 13.13 -16.45 -19.20
C TYR A 370 13.98 -17.60 -19.70
N LEU A 371 13.50 -18.83 -19.50
CA LEU A 371 14.10 -20.05 -20.05
C LEU A 371 13.00 -20.97 -20.53
N GLY A 372 13.02 -21.34 -21.81
CA GLY A 372 11.95 -22.12 -22.41
C GLY A 372 12.36 -22.91 -23.64
N VAL A 373 11.36 -23.62 -24.18
CA VAL A 373 11.47 -24.38 -25.42
C VAL A 373 10.37 -23.88 -26.36
N GLY A 374 10.70 -23.74 -27.63
CA GLY A 374 9.77 -23.28 -28.64
C GLY A 374 9.82 -24.09 -29.93
N TYR A 375 8.81 -23.83 -30.75
CA TYR A 375 8.63 -24.43 -32.05
C TYR A 375 8.44 -23.33 -33.11
N ARG A 376 9.08 -23.49 -34.28
CA ARG A 376 8.93 -22.60 -35.44
C ARG A 376 8.15 -23.30 -36.55
N PHE A 377 7.11 -22.63 -37.07
CA PHE A 377 6.28 -23.09 -38.20
C PHE A 377 6.43 -22.19 -39.43
#